data_AF-A0A3L8RIR6-F1
#
_entry.id   AF-A0A3L8RIR6-F1
#
_cell.length_a   1.000
_cell.length_b   1.000
_cell.length_c   1.000
_cell.angle_alpha   90.00
_cell.angle_beta   90.00
_cell.angle_gamma   90.00
#
_symmetry.space_group_name_H-M   'P 1'
#
loop_
_entity.id
_entity.type
_entity.pdbx_description
1 polymer ?
#
loop_
_entity_poly.entity_id
_entity_poly.type
_entity_poly.pdbx_seq_one_letter_code
_entity_poly.pdbx_strand_id
1 'polypeptide(L)'
;MLDLRAPALPAEQGEPLDDDAYVSDFRARRKAIRNGESWKLERLQHFEEEDSPTRDALRRGDWDEALRLFEARREAEQETAERDRRNGSPFHRLRVVEEPVTPYMQWELHSLHVRAEAGHPTRVLPAKEVAAAETEHLLPEFVILDNLTLYEILYTETGVFESARRFTDPEIVKPWVAYVKQAWAAAEDIRTYFERAVVHLPPPPAA
;
A
#
# COMPACT_ATOMS: atom_id res chain seq x y z
N MET A 1 12.23 -7.67 15.44
CA MET A 1 12.31 -6.20 15.29
C MET A 1 13.45 -5.92 14.35
N LEU A 2 13.15 -5.36 13.18
CA LEU A 2 14.19 -4.92 12.27
C LEU A 2 14.88 -3.72 12.91
N ASP A 3 16.21 -3.74 13.01
CA ASP A 3 17.01 -2.56 13.37
C ASP A 3 17.12 -1.62 12.17
N LEU A 4 15.95 -1.25 11.65
CA LEU A 4 15.74 -0.40 10.51
C LEU A 4 15.32 0.96 11.05
N ARG A 5 16.24 1.92 11.01
CA ARG A 5 15.87 3.32 11.23
C ARG A 5 15.26 3.87 9.94
N ALA A 6 14.11 4.51 10.06
CA ALA A 6 13.52 5.25 8.94
C ALA A 6 14.51 6.33 8.47
N PRO A 7 14.75 6.46 7.16
CA PRO A 7 15.45 7.62 6.61
C PRO A 7 14.67 8.90 6.91
N ALA A 8 15.37 10.04 6.89
CA ALA A 8 14.69 11.33 6.98
C ALA A 8 13.84 11.59 5.73
N LEU A 9 12.68 12.21 5.93
CA LEU A 9 11.82 12.70 4.84
C LEU A 9 11.43 14.16 5.12
N PRO A 10 12.36 15.11 4.88
CA PRO A 10 12.16 16.51 5.21
C PRO A 10 11.09 17.15 4.32
N ALA A 11 9.92 17.45 4.90
CA ALA A 11 8.75 17.95 4.16
C ALA A 11 9.05 19.22 3.34
N GLU A 12 9.93 20.09 3.82
CA GLU A 12 10.34 21.33 3.15
C GLU A 12 11.14 21.13 1.86
N GLN A 13 11.66 19.92 1.63
CA GLN A 13 12.37 19.55 0.40
C GLN A 13 11.45 18.84 -0.61
N GLY A 14 10.18 18.62 -0.24
CA GLY A 14 9.16 18.03 -1.09
C GLY A 14 8.35 19.08 -1.84
N GLU A 15 8.00 18.77 -3.08
CA GLU A 15 7.06 19.58 -3.85
C GLU A 15 5.62 19.17 -3.52
N PRO A 16 4.78 20.08 -2.96
CA PRO A 16 3.40 19.77 -2.66
C PRO A 16 2.60 19.61 -3.95
N LEU A 17 1.75 18.58 -4.00
CA LEU A 17 0.82 18.28 -5.08
C LEU A 17 -0.59 18.16 -4.50
N ASP A 18 -1.54 18.85 -5.11
CA ASP A 18 -2.96 18.55 -4.91
C ASP A 18 -3.34 17.21 -5.59
N ASP A 19 -4.60 16.79 -5.43
CA ASP A 19 -5.09 15.53 -5.96
C ASP A 19 -4.88 15.40 -7.48
N ASP A 20 -5.35 16.39 -8.25
CA ASP A 20 -5.26 16.39 -9.71
C ASP A 20 -3.79 16.34 -10.20
N ALA A 21 -2.92 17.15 -9.58
CA ALA A 21 -1.50 17.17 -9.91
C ALA A 21 -0.83 15.84 -9.56
N TYR A 22 -1.14 15.26 -8.40
CA TYR A 22 -0.62 13.96 -7.98
C TYR A 22 -1.05 12.85 -8.95
N VAL A 23 -2.36 12.72 -9.22
CA VAL A 23 -2.91 11.66 -10.08
C VAL A 23 -2.36 11.76 -11.50
N SER A 24 -2.30 12.98 -12.06
CA SER A 24 -1.76 13.21 -13.40
C SER A 24 -0.28 12.84 -13.50
N ASP A 25 0.54 13.33 -12.57
CA ASP A 25 1.99 13.08 -12.56
C ASP A 25 2.31 11.60 -12.30
N PHE A 26 1.61 10.98 -11.36
CA PHE A 26 1.73 9.56 -11.05
C PHE A 26 1.44 8.70 -12.29
N ARG A 27 0.30 8.94 -12.95
CA ARG A 27 -0.10 8.19 -14.15
C ARG A 27 0.90 8.37 -15.29
N ALA A 28 1.36 9.60 -15.52
CA ALA A 28 2.33 9.90 -16.56
C ALA A 28 3.64 9.14 -16.34
N ARG A 29 4.19 9.21 -15.12
CA ARG A 29 5.44 8.52 -14.76
C ARG A 29 5.27 7.01 -14.80
N ARG A 30 4.22 6.47 -14.17
CA ARG A 30 3.95 5.03 -14.14
C ARG A 30 3.83 4.45 -15.56
N LYS A 31 3.19 5.16 -16.49
CA LYS A 31 3.08 4.73 -17.89
C LYS A 31 4.42 4.70 -18.63
N ALA A 32 5.39 5.53 -18.23
CA ALA A 32 6.70 5.64 -18.87
C ALA A 32 7.69 4.54 -18.44
N ILE A 33 7.51 3.92 -17.27
CA ILE A 33 8.45 2.93 -16.70
C ILE A 33 8.59 1.71 -17.62
N ARG A 34 9.83 1.32 -17.90
CA ARG A 34 10.19 0.05 -18.58
C ARG A 34 11.38 -0.56 -17.86
N ASN A 35 11.28 -1.83 -17.48
CA ASN A 35 12.33 -2.57 -16.77
C ASN A 35 12.77 -1.87 -15.47
N GLY A 36 11.81 -1.42 -14.66
CA GLY A 36 12.03 -0.61 -13.47
C GLY A 36 11.05 -0.95 -12.35
N GLU A 37 11.48 -0.86 -11.09
CA GLU A 37 10.68 -1.31 -9.95
C GLU A 37 9.96 -0.14 -9.28
N SER A 38 8.72 -0.39 -8.86
CA SER A 38 7.94 0.55 -8.04
C SER A 38 7.56 -0.07 -6.71
N TRP A 39 7.44 0.75 -5.68
CA TRP A 39 7.18 0.32 -4.30
C TRP A 39 6.05 1.14 -3.70
N LYS A 40 5.17 0.54 -2.93
CA LYS A 40 4.19 1.21 -2.09
C LYS A 40 4.32 0.67 -0.67
N LEU A 41 4.44 1.55 0.31
CA LEU A 41 4.34 1.21 1.72
C LEU A 41 3.03 1.80 2.26
N GLU A 42 2.22 0.95 2.89
CA GLU A 42 0.97 1.36 3.54
C GLU A 42 1.04 1.09 5.04
N ARG A 43 1.00 2.14 5.86
CA ARG A 43 1.20 2.06 7.31
C ARG A 43 -0.07 2.27 8.15
N LEU A 44 -0.94 3.22 7.82
CA LEU A 44 -2.18 3.51 8.53
C LEU A 44 -3.05 2.26 8.58
N GLN A 45 -3.77 2.05 9.68
CA GLN A 45 -4.66 0.89 9.83
C GLN A 45 -6.09 1.15 9.35
N HIS A 46 -6.30 2.32 8.74
CA HIS A 46 -7.58 2.76 8.21
C HIS A 46 -7.36 3.81 7.12
N PHE A 47 -8.05 3.63 5.99
CA PHE A 47 -8.22 4.66 4.97
C PHE A 47 -9.71 4.81 4.70
N GLU A 48 -10.15 6.04 4.54
CA GLU A 48 -11.52 6.34 4.15
C GLU A 48 -11.58 6.45 2.63
N GLU A 49 -11.94 5.33 2.01
CA GLU A 49 -12.11 5.23 0.56
C GLU A 49 -13.50 5.73 0.16
N GLU A 50 -13.51 6.87 -0.53
CA GLU A 50 -14.68 7.38 -1.23
C GLU A 50 -14.90 6.62 -2.55
N ASP A 51 -16.14 6.53 -3.02
CA ASP A 51 -16.51 5.88 -4.29
C ASP A 51 -16.04 4.42 -4.46
N SER A 52 -15.96 3.67 -3.35
CA SER A 52 -15.55 2.27 -3.33
C SER A 52 -16.75 1.35 -3.00
N PRO A 53 -17.38 0.68 -3.99
CA PRO A 53 -18.53 -0.20 -3.74
C PRO A 53 -18.25 -1.31 -2.72
N THR A 54 -17.00 -1.79 -2.67
CA THR A 54 -16.52 -2.76 -1.69
C THR A 54 -16.45 -2.18 -0.29
N ARG A 55 -16.03 -0.92 -0.14
CA ARG A 55 -16.03 -0.21 1.14
C ARG A 55 -17.46 0.08 1.59
N ASP A 56 -18.34 0.45 0.67
CA ASP A 56 -19.76 0.65 0.96
C ASP A 56 -20.47 -0.63 1.42
N ALA A 57 -20.12 -1.78 0.83
CA ALA A 57 -20.63 -3.07 1.28
C ALA A 57 -20.18 -3.37 2.73
N LEU A 58 -18.91 -3.13 3.06
CA LEU A 58 -18.41 -3.24 4.44
C LEU A 58 -19.15 -2.29 5.40
N ARG A 59 -19.36 -1.02 5.02
CA ARG A 59 -20.11 -0.04 5.83
C ARG A 59 -21.54 -0.49 6.14
N ARG A 60 -22.16 -1.26 5.24
CA ARG A 60 -23.50 -1.84 5.45
C ARG A 60 -23.48 -3.18 6.18
N GLY A 61 -22.30 -3.74 6.46
CA GLY A 61 -22.15 -5.09 7.01
C GLY A 61 -22.47 -6.21 6.01
N ASP A 62 -22.51 -5.89 4.71
CA ASP A 62 -22.80 -6.84 3.64
C ASP A 62 -21.51 -7.51 3.16
N TRP A 63 -21.00 -8.41 3.99
CA TRP A 63 -19.70 -9.04 3.78
C TRP A 63 -19.65 -9.90 2.51
N ASP A 64 -20.73 -10.64 2.23
CA ASP A 64 -20.81 -11.50 1.05
C ASP A 64 -20.75 -10.66 -0.25
N GLU A 65 -21.38 -9.49 -0.26
CA GLU A 65 -21.29 -8.57 -1.40
C GLU A 65 -19.88 -8.00 -1.55
N ALA A 66 -19.20 -7.65 -0.45
CA ALA A 66 -17.80 -7.19 -0.50
C ALA A 66 -16.90 -8.26 -1.14
N LEU A 67 -17.03 -9.52 -0.72
CA LEU A 67 -16.28 -10.65 -1.28
C LEU A 67 -16.59 -10.87 -2.77
N ARG A 68 -17.87 -10.84 -3.15
CA ARG A 68 -18.30 -10.96 -4.55
C ARG A 68 -17.71 -9.86 -5.43
N LEU A 69 -17.67 -8.63 -4.92
CA LEU A 69 -17.11 -7.49 -5.65
C LEU A 69 -15.58 -7.53 -5.76
N PHE A 70 -14.86 -8.14 -4.81
CA PHE A 70 -13.43 -8.40 -4.97
C PHE A 70 -13.20 -9.42 -6.09
N GLU A 71 -13.93 -10.54 -6.07
CA GLU A 71 -13.80 -11.58 -7.09
C GLU A 71 -14.14 -11.07 -8.49
N ALA A 72 -15.17 -10.23 -8.61
CA ALA A 72 -15.55 -9.62 -9.89
C ALA A 72 -14.45 -8.74 -10.52
N ARG A 73 -13.45 -8.29 -9.75
CA ARG A 73 -12.32 -7.50 -10.26
C ARG A 73 -11.11 -8.36 -10.63
N ARG A 74 -11.11 -9.67 -10.33
CA ARG A 74 -9.94 -10.55 -10.50
C ARG A 74 -9.36 -10.53 -11.92
N GLU A 75 -10.20 -10.61 -12.94
CA GLU A 75 -9.76 -10.60 -14.35
C GLU A 75 -9.06 -9.29 -14.72
N ALA A 76 -9.64 -8.14 -14.35
CA ALA A 76 -9.03 -6.83 -14.58
C ALA A 76 -7.69 -6.66 -13.82
N GLU A 77 -7.59 -7.21 -12.61
CA GLU A 77 -6.34 -7.22 -11.84
C GLU A 77 -5.29 -8.11 -12.51
N GLN A 78 -5.67 -9.28 -13.06
CA GLN A 78 -4.76 -10.18 -13.79
C GLN A 78 -4.22 -9.52 -15.07
N GLU A 79 -5.08 -8.86 -15.85
CA GLU A 79 -4.66 -8.11 -17.03
C GLU A 79 -3.66 -6.99 -16.67
N THR A 80 -3.88 -6.33 -15.54
CA THR A 80 -3.00 -5.29 -15.03
C THR A 80 -1.64 -5.87 -14.61
N ALA A 81 -1.64 -6.94 -13.83
CA ALA A 81 -0.41 -7.63 -13.42
C ALA A 81 0.40 -8.14 -14.62
N GLU A 82 -0.28 -8.71 -15.63
CA GLU A 82 0.35 -9.18 -16.85
C GLU A 82 0.93 -8.02 -17.69
N ARG A 83 0.29 -6.86 -17.70
CA ARG A 83 0.83 -5.64 -18.32
C ARG A 83 2.10 -5.17 -17.61
N ASP A 84 2.08 -5.09 -16.28
CA ASP A 84 3.25 -4.73 -15.48
C ASP A 84 4.40 -5.73 -15.71
N ARG A 85 4.10 -7.03 -15.73
CA ARG A 85 5.08 -8.09 -16.03
C ARG A 85 5.69 -7.91 -17.43
N ARG A 86 4.88 -7.65 -18.46
CA ARG A 86 5.37 -7.42 -19.84
C ARG A 86 6.23 -6.16 -19.96
N ASN A 87 5.94 -5.12 -19.18
CA ASN A 87 6.74 -3.91 -19.13
C ASN A 87 8.01 -4.08 -18.29
N GLY A 88 8.18 -5.22 -17.60
CA GLY A 88 9.24 -5.41 -16.62
C GLY A 88 9.14 -4.43 -15.45
N SER A 89 7.92 -4.01 -15.10
CA SER A 89 7.66 -2.93 -14.15
C SER A 89 6.80 -3.36 -12.96
N PRO A 90 7.28 -4.29 -12.10
CA PRO A 90 6.51 -4.75 -10.97
C PRO A 90 6.22 -3.59 -9.99
N PHE A 91 5.03 -3.64 -9.41
CA PHE A 91 4.61 -2.70 -8.37
C PHE A 91 4.43 -3.44 -7.05
N HIS A 92 5.44 -3.36 -6.21
CA HIS A 92 5.52 -4.06 -4.94
C HIS A 92 4.74 -3.31 -3.87
N ARG A 93 3.85 -3.99 -3.15
CA ARG A 93 3.11 -3.42 -2.01
C ARG A 93 3.53 -4.04 -0.69
N LEU A 94 4.09 -3.23 0.19
CA LEU A 94 4.36 -3.58 1.57
C LEU A 94 3.24 -3.04 2.45
N ARG A 95 2.46 -3.93 3.07
CA ARG A 95 1.39 -3.56 4.00
C ARG A 95 1.82 -3.80 5.43
N VAL A 96 1.91 -2.75 6.23
CA VAL A 96 2.18 -2.88 7.67
C VAL A 96 0.86 -3.15 8.39
N VAL A 97 0.82 -4.19 9.23
CA VAL A 97 -0.41 -4.65 9.90
C VAL A 97 -0.23 -4.70 11.41
N GLU A 98 -1.18 -4.13 12.13
CA GLU A 98 -1.32 -4.23 13.58
C GLU A 98 -2.23 -5.41 13.96
N GLU A 99 -1.95 -6.00 15.12
CA GLU A 99 -2.79 -7.04 15.72
C GLU A 99 -3.39 -6.51 17.04
N PRO A 100 -4.67 -6.76 17.33
CA PRO A 100 -5.64 -7.53 16.54
C PRO A 100 -6.10 -6.81 15.26
N VAL A 101 -6.40 -7.61 14.22
CA VAL A 101 -6.89 -7.11 12.93
C VAL A 101 -8.25 -6.43 13.11
N THR A 102 -8.36 -5.18 12.65
CA THR A 102 -9.61 -4.40 12.68
C THR A 102 -10.56 -4.81 11.56
N PRO A 103 -11.85 -4.46 11.62
CA PRO A 103 -12.80 -4.68 10.52
C PRO A 103 -12.32 -4.15 9.16
N TYR A 104 -11.76 -2.94 9.15
CA TYR A 104 -11.18 -2.34 7.94
C TYR A 104 -10.01 -3.17 7.42
N MET A 105 -9.08 -3.52 8.31
CA MET A 105 -7.90 -4.31 7.93
C MET A 105 -8.29 -5.70 7.41
N GLN A 106 -9.30 -6.35 8.00
CA GLN A 106 -9.79 -7.62 7.49
C GLN A 106 -10.30 -7.47 6.05
N TRP A 107 -11.14 -6.47 5.79
CA TRP A 107 -11.64 -6.16 4.45
C TRP A 107 -10.52 -5.86 3.45
N GLU A 108 -9.55 -5.02 3.83
CA GLU A 108 -8.45 -4.65 2.95
C GLU A 108 -7.55 -5.87 2.66
N LEU A 109 -7.25 -6.69 3.66
CA LEU A 109 -6.43 -7.89 3.49
C LEU A 109 -7.10 -8.91 2.56
N HIS A 110 -8.44 -9.00 2.54
CA HIS A 110 -9.17 -9.77 1.53
C HIS A 110 -8.99 -9.20 0.12
N SER A 111 -9.11 -7.87 -0.05
CA SER A 111 -8.84 -7.20 -1.33
C SER A 111 -7.43 -7.48 -1.83
N LEU A 112 -6.44 -7.28 -0.95
CA LEU A 112 -5.02 -7.47 -1.27
C LEU A 112 -4.68 -8.93 -1.55
N HIS A 113 -5.34 -9.88 -0.88
CA HIS A 113 -5.18 -11.31 -1.15
C HIS A 113 -5.62 -11.66 -2.59
N VAL A 114 -6.82 -11.23 -3.00
CA VAL A 114 -7.32 -11.44 -4.37
C VAL A 114 -6.37 -10.82 -5.41
N ARG A 115 -5.84 -9.62 -5.14
CA ARG A 115 -4.85 -8.98 -6.03
C ARG A 115 -3.52 -9.75 -6.08
N ALA A 116 -3.07 -10.30 -4.96
CA ALA A 116 -1.85 -11.12 -4.94
C ALA A 116 -2.02 -12.41 -5.73
N GLU A 117 -3.18 -13.06 -5.65
CA GLU A 117 -3.51 -14.20 -6.50
C GLU A 117 -3.60 -13.83 -7.99
N ALA A 118 -4.01 -12.61 -8.31
CA ALA A 118 -3.99 -12.06 -9.66
C ALA A 118 -2.58 -11.72 -10.18
N GLY A 119 -1.54 -11.79 -9.34
CA GLY A 119 -0.14 -11.57 -9.72
C GLY A 119 0.47 -10.26 -9.24
N HIS A 120 -0.23 -9.47 -8.41
CA HIS A 120 0.31 -8.24 -7.82
C HIS A 120 1.20 -8.56 -6.60
N PRO A 121 2.51 -8.30 -6.64
CA PRO A 121 3.40 -8.63 -5.53
C PRO A 121 3.00 -7.85 -4.27
N THR A 122 2.54 -8.56 -3.25
CA THR A 122 2.13 -7.96 -1.97
C THR A 122 2.71 -8.75 -0.80
N ARG A 123 3.27 -8.03 0.18
CA ARG A 123 3.79 -8.61 1.42
C ARG A 123 3.28 -7.87 2.64
N VAL A 124 3.13 -8.60 3.74
CA VAL A 124 2.66 -8.11 5.03
C VAL A 124 3.81 -8.06 6.02
N LEU A 125 3.99 -6.92 6.67
CA LEU A 125 4.96 -6.72 7.73
C LEU A 125 4.22 -6.42 9.05
N PRO A 126 4.41 -7.22 10.12
CA PRO A 126 3.82 -6.90 11.40
C PRO A 126 4.34 -5.56 11.94
N ALA A 127 3.47 -4.71 12.51
CA ALA A 127 3.84 -3.38 13.01
C ALA A 127 4.97 -3.42 14.06
N LYS A 128 5.06 -4.48 14.87
CA LYS A 128 6.16 -4.69 15.82
C LYS A 128 7.55 -4.72 15.16
N GLU A 129 7.63 -5.02 13.85
CA GLU A 129 8.90 -5.05 13.13
C GLU A 129 9.39 -3.66 12.73
N VAL A 130 8.49 -2.67 12.66
CA VAL A 130 8.82 -1.26 12.36
C VAL A 130 8.86 -0.36 13.61
N ALA A 131 8.56 -0.89 14.79
CA ALA A 131 8.49 -0.11 16.03
C ALA A 131 9.76 0.72 16.33
N ALA A 132 10.95 0.24 15.94
CA ALA A 132 12.19 0.99 16.10
C ALA A 132 12.30 2.21 15.16
N ALA A 133 11.64 2.17 14.00
CA ALA A 133 11.54 3.28 13.07
C ALA A 133 10.48 4.30 13.51
N GLU A 134 9.52 3.88 14.33
CA GLU A 134 8.31 4.65 14.70
C GLU A 134 8.38 5.25 16.11
N THR A 135 9.58 5.62 16.56
CA THR A 135 9.80 6.12 17.93
C THR A 135 9.18 7.49 18.18
N GLU A 136 9.13 8.35 17.16
CA GLU A 136 8.55 9.70 17.24
C GLU A 136 7.20 9.78 16.52
N HIS A 137 7.13 9.21 15.32
CA HIS A 137 5.97 9.22 14.44
C HIS A 137 5.85 7.89 13.71
N LEU A 138 4.64 7.55 13.23
CA LEU A 138 4.47 6.42 12.33
C LEU A 138 5.28 6.61 11.05
N LEU A 139 5.62 5.51 10.37
CA LEU A 139 6.19 5.59 9.03
C LEU A 139 5.23 6.34 8.09
N PRO A 140 5.77 7.16 7.18
CA PRO A 140 4.94 7.83 6.19
C PRO A 140 4.30 6.82 5.24
N GLU A 141 3.11 7.16 4.75
CA GLU A 141 2.53 6.53 3.57
C GLU A 141 3.33 6.97 2.36
N PHE A 142 3.82 6.04 1.55
CA PHE A 142 4.56 6.46 0.35
C PHE A 142 4.45 5.51 -0.83
N VAL A 143 4.71 6.08 -2.00
CA VAL A 143 4.90 5.36 -3.25
C VAL A 143 6.20 5.80 -3.91
N ILE A 144 7.04 4.86 -4.32
CA ILE A 144 8.25 5.10 -5.11
C ILE A 144 8.04 4.55 -6.51
N LEU A 145 8.23 5.38 -7.53
CA LEU A 145 8.20 5.00 -8.93
C LEU A 145 9.61 4.96 -9.51
N ASP A 146 9.94 3.82 -10.12
CA ASP A 146 11.20 3.55 -10.83
C ASP A 146 12.47 3.79 -9.99
N ASN A 147 12.35 3.73 -8.66
CA ASN A 147 13.40 4.13 -7.72
C ASN A 147 13.90 5.59 -7.89
N LEU A 148 13.14 6.45 -8.59
CA LEU A 148 13.54 7.81 -8.95
C LEU A 148 12.62 8.89 -8.38
N THR A 149 11.34 8.57 -8.18
CA THR A 149 10.35 9.53 -7.66
C THR A 149 9.68 8.93 -6.45
N LEU A 150 9.76 9.60 -5.30
CA LEU A 150 9.03 9.24 -4.10
C LEU A 150 7.86 10.21 -3.93
N TYR A 151 6.68 9.68 -3.65
CA TYR A 151 5.52 10.42 -3.20
C TYR A 151 5.24 10.05 -1.76
N GLU A 152 5.29 11.01 -0.86
CA GLU A 152 4.66 10.91 0.43
C GLU A 152 3.18 11.20 0.24
N ILE A 153 2.31 10.30 0.72
CA ILE A 153 0.86 10.43 0.58
C ILE A 153 0.32 10.94 1.91
N LEU A 154 -0.46 12.00 1.86
CA LEU A 154 -0.95 12.69 3.05
C LEU A 154 -2.43 12.41 3.20
N TYR A 155 -2.79 11.96 4.39
CA TYR A 155 -4.15 11.66 4.77
C TYR A 155 -4.56 12.53 5.95
N THR A 156 -5.84 12.87 6.01
CA THR A 156 -6.42 13.45 7.22
C THR A 156 -6.36 12.45 8.38
N GLU A 157 -6.62 12.92 9.61
CA GLU A 157 -6.72 12.05 10.78
C GLU A 157 -7.78 10.94 10.64
N THR A 158 -8.80 11.17 9.80
CA THR A 158 -9.86 10.19 9.50
C THR A 158 -9.51 9.26 8.34
N GLY A 159 -8.30 9.36 7.78
CA GLY A 159 -7.83 8.49 6.70
C GLY A 159 -8.31 8.88 5.30
N VAL A 160 -8.85 10.09 5.11
CA VAL A 160 -9.23 10.61 3.78
C VAL A 160 -7.97 11.12 3.08
N PHE A 161 -7.80 10.79 1.80
CA PHE A 161 -6.69 11.34 1.01
C PHE A 161 -6.79 12.88 0.97
N GLU A 162 -5.71 13.56 1.33
CA GLU A 162 -5.68 15.03 1.37
C GLU A 162 -4.80 15.60 0.25
N SER A 163 -3.57 15.12 0.13
CA SER A 163 -2.59 15.62 -0.84
C SER A 163 -1.39 14.68 -0.94
N ALA A 164 -0.39 15.04 -1.74
CA ALA A 164 0.88 14.35 -1.77
C ALA A 164 2.06 15.33 -1.75
N ARG A 165 3.22 14.87 -1.31
CA ARG A 165 4.50 15.56 -1.51
C ARG A 165 5.41 14.72 -2.38
N ARG A 166 5.93 15.31 -3.46
CA ARG A 166 6.84 14.64 -4.39
C ARG A 166 8.29 14.99 -4.09
N PHE A 167 9.13 13.96 -4.12
CA PHE A 167 10.58 14.05 -3.97
C PHE A 167 11.25 13.39 -5.18
N THR A 168 12.22 14.08 -5.77
CA THR A 168 13.04 13.58 -6.89
C THR A 168 14.54 13.67 -6.61
N ASP A 169 14.95 14.26 -5.48
CA ASP A 169 16.35 14.30 -5.07
C ASP A 169 16.84 12.87 -4.75
N PRO A 170 17.87 12.36 -5.45
CA PRO A 170 18.41 11.03 -5.19
C PRO A 170 18.92 10.82 -3.76
N GLU A 171 19.36 11.88 -3.07
CA GLU A 171 19.83 11.80 -1.68
C GLU A 171 18.69 11.55 -0.70
N ILE A 172 17.44 11.87 -1.08
CA ILE A 172 16.23 11.53 -0.34
C ILE A 172 15.66 10.18 -0.81
N VAL A 173 15.53 9.98 -2.12
CA VAL A 173 14.83 8.81 -2.67
C VAL A 173 15.59 7.50 -2.43
N LYS A 174 16.91 7.48 -2.63
CA LYS A 174 17.70 6.23 -2.53
C LYS A 174 17.67 5.59 -1.14
N PRO A 175 17.81 6.33 -0.02
CA PRO A 175 17.63 5.76 1.31
C PRO A 175 16.27 5.09 1.50
N TRP A 176 15.18 5.69 1.02
CA TRP A 176 13.84 5.12 1.12
C TRP A 176 13.65 3.87 0.24
N VAL A 177 14.27 3.84 -0.94
CA VAL A 177 14.34 2.62 -1.77
C VAL A 177 15.05 1.49 -1.03
N ALA A 178 16.19 1.77 -0.39
CA ALA A 178 16.94 0.77 0.38
C ALA A 178 16.12 0.27 1.57
N TYR A 179 15.48 1.21 2.30
CA TYR A 179 14.62 0.91 3.43
C TYR A 179 13.47 -0.03 3.05
N VAL A 180 12.68 0.33 2.02
CA VAL A 180 11.50 -0.46 1.63
C VAL A 180 11.90 -1.85 1.10
N LYS A 181 13.04 -1.97 0.42
CA LYS A 181 13.57 -3.27 -0.03
C LYS A 181 13.97 -4.16 1.14
N GLN A 182 14.60 -3.61 2.17
CA GLN A 182 14.95 -4.36 3.37
C GLN A 182 13.72 -4.78 4.17
N ALA A 183 12.75 -3.86 4.33
CA ALA A 183 11.48 -4.14 4.99
C ALA A 183 10.67 -5.20 4.22
N TRP A 184 10.65 -5.12 2.89
CA TRP A 184 10.04 -6.14 2.01
C TRP A 184 10.69 -7.51 2.15
N ALA A 185 12.03 -7.57 2.24
CA ALA A 185 12.74 -8.84 2.41
C ALA A 185 12.39 -9.54 3.73
N ALA A 186 12.11 -8.77 4.77
CA ALA A 186 11.69 -9.27 6.08
C ALA A 186 10.19 -9.58 6.20
N ALA A 187 9.38 -9.08 5.26
CA ALA A 187 7.93 -9.25 5.26
C ALA A 187 7.51 -10.64 4.75
N GLU A 188 6.35 -11.09 5.24
CA GLU A 188 5.70 -12.34 4.86
C GLU A 188 4.89 -12.15 3.56
N ASP A 189 4.82 -13.17 2.71
CA ASP A 189 3.90 -13.14 1.55
C ASP A 189 2.45 -13.06 2.04
N ILE A 190 1.65 -12.15 1.46
CA ILE A 190 0.28 -11.94 1.94
C ILE A 190 -0.57 -13.21 1.89
N ARG A 191 -0.34 -14.12 0.94
CA ARG A 191 -1.10 -15.38 0.87
C ARG A 191 -0.84 -16.26 2.08
N THR A 192 0.40 -16.28 2.58
CA THR A 192 0.76 -17.02 3.79
C THR A 192 0.19 -16.34 5.04
N TYR A 193 0.30 -15.01 5.12
CA TYR A 193 -0.25 -14.24 6.23
C TYR A 193 -1.78 -14.41 6.32
N PHE A 194 -2.46 -14.33 5.17
CA PHE A 194 -3.91 -14.40 5.06
C PHE A 194 -4.46 -15.75 5.54
N GLU A 195 -3.87 -16.86 5.10
CA GLU A 195 -4.23 -18.21 5.55
C GLU A 195 -4.04 -18.38 7.07
N ARG A 196 -2.98 -17.80 7.63
CA ARG A 196 -2.69 -17.93 9.07
C ARG A 196 -3.58 -17.05 9.94
N ALA A 197 -3.82 -15.81 9.53
CA ALA A 197 -4.34 -14.76 10.40
C ALA A 197 -5.74 -14.26 10.04
N VAL A 198 -6.20 -14.44 8.80
CA VAL A 198 -7.41 -13.77 8.29
C VAL A 198 -8.52 -14.74 7.91
N VAL A 199 -8.21 -15.84 7.21
CA VAL A 199 -9.23 -16.75 6.62
C VAL A 199 -10.19 -17.35 7.66
N HIS A 200 -9.76 -17.46 8.92
CA HIS A 200 -10.54 -18.03 10.01
C HIS A 200 -11.37 -16.99 10.78
N LEU A 201 -11.21 -15.70 10.50
CA LEU A 201 -11.97 -14.65 11.16
C LEU A 201 -13.43 -14.69 10.71
N PRO A 202 -14.40 -14.46 11.62
CA PRO A 202 -15.79 -14.29 11.22
C PRO A 202 -15.94 -13.02 10.35
N PRO A 203 -17.04 -12.89 9.59
CA PRO A 203 -17.37 -11.64 8.91
C PRO A 203 -17.25 -10.45 9.88
N PRO A 204 -16.58 -9.36 9.47
CA PRO A 204 -16.45 -8.18 10.31
C PRO A 204 -17.82 -7.52 10.53
N PRO A 205 -18.03 -6.81 11.64
CA PRO A 205 -19.18 -5.93 11.79
C PRO A 205 -19.11 -4.79 10.77
N ALA A 206 -20.24 -4.10 10.58
CA ALA A 206 -20.31 -2.87 9.78
C ALA A 206 -19.26 -1.84 10.24
N ALA A 207 -18.49 -1.29 9.30
CA ALA A 207 -17.38 -0.37 9.56
C ALA A 207 -17.07 0.55 8.37
#